data_AF-A0A972LEA2-F1
#
_entry.id   AF-A0A972LEA2-F1
#
_cell.length_a   1.000
_cell.length_b   1.000
_cell.length_c   1.000
_cell.angle_alpha   90.00
_cell.angle_beta   90.00
_cell.angle_gamma   90.00
#
_symmetry.space_group_name_H-M   'P 1'
#
loop_
_entity.id
_entity.type
_entity.pdbx_description
1 polymer ?
#
loop_
_entity_poly.entity_id
_entity_poly.type
_entity_poly.pdbx_seq_one_letter_code
_entity_poly.pdbx_strand_id
1 'polypeptide(L)'
;INLVTACSTAKIVVLDDPLTPEEHINLGVINEKNGNYNEALKQYEIASSDLNIAFFYMGNVCFRMKDYRCAEKNYKRAIKEMPDNADAMNNLAWLYYTMGKNLDVARKLVEKAIEINPAKRDTYMDTLIKIQSLQGKNRTGADSEQ
;
A
#
# COMPACT_ATOMS: atom_id res chain seq x y z
N ILE A 1 58.89 13.54 33.16
CA ILE A 1 58.22 12.49 32.35
C ILE A 1 56.77 12.91 32.25
N ASN A 2 56.39 13.59 31.17
CA ASN A 2 55.01 14.04 30.95
C ASN A 2 54.19 12.85 30.42
N LEU A 3 53.27 12.35 31.25
CA LEU A 3 52.25 11.41 30.85
C LEU A 3 51.12 12.20 30.17
N VAL A 4 51.10 12.22 28.84
CA VAL A 4 49.92 12.62 28.07
C VAL A 4 49.08 11.37 27.87
N THR A 5 48.15 11.13 28.79
CA THR A 5 47.05 10.18 28.58
C THR A 5 46.10 10.78 27.54
N ALA A 6 46.23 10.33 26.30
CA ALA A 6 45.25 10.61 25.27
C ALA A 6 43.99 9.79 25.55
N CYS A 7 43.00 10.40 26.23
CA CYS A 7 41.64 9.89 26.24
C CYS A 7 41.02 10.10 24.85
N SER A 8 41.15 9.12 23.97
CA SER A 8 40.35 9.00 22.76
C SER A 8 38.92 8.65 23.13
N THR A 9 38.11 9.65 23.48
CA THR A 9 36.66 9.47 23.56
C THR A 9 36.13 9.23 22.16
N ALA A 10 35.68 8.00 21.88
CA ALA A 10 34.89 7.72 20.70
C ALA A 10 33.61 8.55 20.76
N LYS A 11 33.46 9.53 19.87
CA LYS A 11 32.17 10.18 19.62
C LYS A 11 31.35 9.26 18.74
N ILE A 12 30.28 8.69 19.27
CA ILE A 12 29.22 8.09 18.46
C ILE A 12 28.54 9.26 17.74
N VAL A 13 28.83 9.41 16.46
CA VAL A 13 28.05 10.30 15.59
C VAL A 13 26.77 9.54 15.28
N VAL A 14 25.67 9.91 15.94
CA VAL A 14 24.34 9.54 15.47
C VAL A 14 24.17 10.30 14.15
N LEU A 15 24.26 9.59 13.04
CA LEU A 15 23.89 10.12 11.73
C LEU A 15 22.37 10.09 11.71
N ASP A 16 21.76 11.21 12.06
CA ASP A 16 20.34 11.41 11.83
C ASP A 16 20.09 11.34 10.32
N ASP A 17 19.07 10.58 9.91
CA ASP A 17 18.63 10.54 8.52
C ASP A 17 18.21 11.97 8.13
N PRO A 18 18.88 12.62 7.15
CA PRO A 18 18.61 14.02 6.84
C PRO A 18 17.30 14.21 6.09
N LEU A 19 16.64 13.14 5.62
CA LEU A 19 15.44 13.22 4.82
C LEU A 19 14.18 13.35 5.67
N THR A 20 13.23 14.17 5.22
CA THR A 20 11.89 14.21 5.83
C THR A 20 11.08 12.97 5.44
N PRO A 21 10.01 12.62 6.18
CA PRO A 21 9.09 11.57 5.78
C PRO A 21 8.54 11.74 4.36
N GLU A 22 8.24 12.97 3.92
CA GLU A 22 7.80 13.26 2.55
C GLU A 22 8.89 13.02 1.51
N GLU A 23 10.15 13.34 1.83
CA GLU A 23 11.29 13.05 0.97
C GLU A 23 11.54 11.54 0.85
N HIS A 24 11.33 10.79 1.93
CA HIS A 24 11.30 9.33 1.89
C HIS A 24 10.16 8.79 1.00
N ILE A 25 8.96 9.37 1.06
CA ILE A 25 7.89 9.03 0.09
C ILE A 25 8.35 9.29 -1.35
N ASN A 26 8.92 10.47 -1.62
CA ASN A 26 9.37 10.83 -2.97
C ASN A 26 10.46 9.87 -3.48
N LEU A 27 11.43 9.55 -2.63
CA LEU A 27 12.49 8.60 -2.95
C LEU A 27 11.94 7.19 -3.16
N GLY A 28 10.95 6.79 -2.36
CA GLY A 28 10.22 5.54 -2.54
C GLY A 28 9.52 5.47 -3.90
N VAL A 29 8.83 6.55 -4.30
CA VAL A 29 8.15 6.65 -5.60
C VAL A 29 9.13 6.57 -6.77
N ILE A 30 10.30 7.21 -6.65
CA ILE A 30 11.37 7.13 -7.66
C ILE A 30 11.87 5.69 -7.80
N ASN A 31 12.18 5.03 -6.68
CA ASN A 31 12.62 3.63 -6.68
C ASN A 31 11.54 2.69 -7.24
N GLU A 32 10.29 2.91 -6.86
CA GLU A 32 9.13 2.17 -7.36
C GLU A 32 9.00 2.27 -8.89
N LYS A 33 9.16 3.48 -9.45
CA LYS A 33 9.14 3.71 -10.92
C LYS A 33 10.30 3.02 -11.63
N ASN A 34 11.46 2.93 -10.98
CA ASN A 34 12.64 2.26 -11.51
C ASN A 34 12.60 0.72 -11.33
N GLY A 35 11.54 0.18 -10.70
CA GLY A 35 11.42 -1.25 -10.41
C GLY A 35 12.24 -1.73 -9.20
N ASN A 36 12.88 -0.80 -8.47
CA ASN A 36 13.65 -1.07 -7.26
C ASN A 36 12.71 -1.25 -6.05
N TYR A 37 11.87 -2.28 -6.09
CA TYR A 37 10.77 -2.42 -5.14
C TYR A 37 11.20 -2.59 -3.69
N ASN A 38 12.28 -3.30 -3.43
CA ASN A 38 12.79 -3.46 -2.06
C ASN A 38 13.28 -2.12 -1.48
N GLU A 39 13.93 -1.30 -2.29
CA GLU A 39 14.35 0.04 -1.86
C GLU A 39 13.14 0.94 -1.65
N ALA A 40 12.15 0.88 -2.55
CA ALA A 40 10.90 1.62 -2.37
C ALA A 40 10.21 1.26 -1.05
N LEU A 41 10.10 -0.03 -0.72
CA LEU A 41 9.52 -0.48 0.55
C LEU A 41 10.29 0.03 1.77
N LYS A 42 11.63 0.03 1.72
CA LYS A 42 12.45 0.56 2.80
C LYS A 42 12.19 2.04 3.04
N GLN A 43 12.11 2.84 1.97
CA GLN A 43 11.83 4.27 2.07
C GLN A 43 10.42 4.54 2.61
N TYR A 44 9.42 3.80 2.13
CA TYR A 44 8.06 3.91 2.66
C TYR A 44 7.95 3.43 4.11
N GLU A 45 8.70 2.41 4.52
CA GLU A 45 8.71 1.94 5.92
C GLU A 45 9.24 3.03 6.86
N ILE A 46 10.32 3.73 6.48
CA ILE A 46 10.83 4.87 7.26
C ILE A 46 9.75 5.96 7.36
N ALA A 47 9.17 6.37 6.23
CA ALA A 47 8.12 7.39 6.18
C ALA A 47 6.85 7.01 6.98
N SER A 48 6.55 5.71 7.11
CA SER A 48 5.33 5.22 7.77
C SER A 48 5.25 5.50 9.27
N SER A 49 6.37 5.89 9.88
CA SER A 49 6.42 6.32 11.28
C SER A 49 5.62 7.60 11.52
N ASP A 50 5.59 8.50 10.53
CA ASP A 50 4.96 9.82 10.64
C ASP A 50 3.83 10.02 9.62
N LEU A 51 3.91 9.35 8.47
CA LEU A 51 3.00 9.53 7.35
C LEU A 51 2.20 8.25 7.06
N ASN A 52 0.93 8.25 7.47
CA ASN A 52 0.01 7.14 7.21
C ASN A 52 -0.17 6.82 5.71
N ILE A 53 0.04 7.80 4.83
CA ILE A 53 -0.01 7.59 3.37
C ILE A 53 1.03 6.57 2.89
N ALA A 54 2.14 6.40 3.61
CA ALA A 54 3.16 5.41 3.30
C ALA A 54 2.59 3.99 3.20
N PHE A 55 1.63 3.62 4.05
CA PHE A 55 0.99 2.30 3.99
C PHE A 55 0.27 2.05 2.66
N PHE A 56 -0.31 3.09 2.05
CA PHE A 56 -0.92 2.97 0.73
C PHE A 56 0.14 2.65 -0.34
N TYR A 57 1.27 3.37 -0.33
CA TYR A 57 2.38 3.14 -1.25
C TYR A 57 3.04 1.76 -1.06
N MET A 58 3.25 1.32 0.19
CA MET A 58 3.72 -0.04 0.49
C MET A 58 2.76 -1.10 -0.06
N GLY A 59 1.45 -0.87 0.04
CA GLY A 59 0.43 -1.74 -0.55
C GLY A 59 0.56 -1.85 -2.07
N ASN A 60 0.78 -0.72 -2.75
CA ASN A 60 0.97 -0.67 -4.21
C ASN A 60 2.22 -1.45 -4.64
N VAL A 61 3.35 -1.27 -3.94
CA VAL A 61 4.60 -1.99 -4.24
C VAL A 61 4.44 -3.49 -3.98
N CYS A 62 3.88 -3.89 -2.84
CA CYS A 62 3.63 -5.29 -2.54
C CYS A 62 2.70 -5.94 -3.57
N PHE A 63 1.68 -5.22 -4.06
CA PHE A 63 0.82 -5.70 -5.15
C PHE A 63 1.62 -5.95 -6.43
N ARG A 64 2.51 -5.02 -6.82
CA ARG A 64 3.37 -5.17 -8.01
C ARG A 64 4.35 -6.33 -7.91
N MET A 65 4.85 -6.60 -6.70
CA MET A 65 5.68 -7.76 -6.40
C MET A 65 4.89 -9.07 -6.35
N LYS A 66 3.54 -9.02 -6.50
CA LYS A 66 2.61 -10.14 -6.30
C LYS A 66 2.62 -10.72 -4.89
N ASP A 67 3.17 -10.00 -3.91
CA ASP A 67 3.00 -10.33 -2.50
C ASP A 67 1.63 -9.80 -2.02
N TYR A 68 0.61 -10.57 -2.34
CA TYR A 68 -0.78 -10.24 -2.04
C TYR A 68 -1.09 -10.23 -0.55
N ARG A 69 -0.33 -10.96 0.27
CA ARG A 69 -0.49 -10.92 1.74
C ARG A 69 0.04 -9.59 2.28
N CYS A 70 1.22 -9.16 1.84
CA CYS A 70 1.76 -7.86 2.20
C CYS A 70 0.84 -6.72 1.70
N ALA A 71 0.36 -6.80 0.46
CA ALA A 71 -0.53 -5.80 -0.12
C ALA A 71 -1.82 -5.67 0.70
N GLU A 72 -2.47 -6.79 1.03
CA GLU A 72 -3.69 -6.81 1.84
C GLU A 72 -3.47 -6.17 3.22
N LYS A 73 -2.37 -6.50 3.90
CA LYS A 73 -2.01 -5.93 5.21
C LYS A 73 -1.87 -4.41 5.12
N ASN A 74 -1.12 -3.92 4.14
CA ASN A 74 -0.81 -2.51 4.01
C ASN A 74 -2.00 -1.67 3.54
N TYR A 75 -2.81 -2.15 2.60
CA TYR A 75 -4.05 -1.46 2.23
C TYR A 75 -5.05 -1.40 3.39
N LYS A 76 -5.21 -2.49 4.16
CA LYS A 76 -6.07 -2.48 5.36
C LYS A 76 -5.58 -1.46 6.39
N ARG A 77 -4.25 -1.37 6.59
CA ARG A 77 -3.66 -0.35 7.47
C ARG A 77 -3.93 1.05 6.93
N ALA A 78 -3.71 1.31 5.64
CA ALA A 78 -3.98 2.59 5.01
C ALA A 78 -5.45 3.02 5.18
N ILE A 79 -6.41 2.13 4.96
CA ILE A 79 -7.85 2.41 5.14
C ILE A 79 -8.20 2.66 6.62
N LYS A 80 -7.53 1.97 7.55
CA LYS A 80 -7.75 2.18 8.99
C LYS A 80 -7.28 3.57 9.43
N GLU A 81 -6.11 4.00 8.96
CA GLU A 81 -5.51 5.27 9.37
C GLU A 81 -6.02 6.47 8.54
N MET A 82 -6.48 6.22 7.31
CA MET A 82 -7.06 7.22 6.39
C MET A 82 -8.40 6.69 5.86
N PRO A 83 -9.49 6.81 6.63
CA PRO A 83 -10.80 6.24 6.28
C PRO A 83 -11.47 6.91 5.07
N ASP A 84 -10.94 8.03 4.60
CA ASP A 84 -11.35 8.78 3.41
C ASP A 84 -10.44 8.51 2.19
N ASN A 85 -9.45 7.62 2.30
CA ASN A 85 -8.60 7.26 1.18
C ASN A 85 -9.32 6.28 0.23
N ALA A 86 -10.09 6.86 -0.70
CA ALA A 86 -10.84 6.11 -1.73
C ALA A 86 -9.94 5.25 -2.62
N ASP A 87 -8.72 5.71 -2.93
CA ASP A 87 -7.78 4.95 -3.75
C ASP A 87 -7.30 3.68 -3.05
N ALA A 88 -7.04 3.74 -1.72
CA ALA A 88 -6.70 2.56 -0.93
C ALA A 88 -7.85 1.54 -0.88
N MET A 89 -9.10 2.01 -0.76
CA MET A 89 -10.29 1.15 -0.82
C MET A 89 -10.44 0.46 -2.18
N ASN A 90 -10.31 1.22 -3.27
CA ASN A 90 -10.35 0.66 -4.63
C ASN A 90 -9.21 -0.35 -4.86
N ASN A 91 -8.00 -0.06 -4.41
CA ASN A 91 -6.86 -0.96 -4.61
C ASN A 91 -6.97 -2.25 -3.79
N LEU A 92 -7.56 -2.20 -2.58
CA LEU A 92 -7.90 -3.42 -1.83
C LEU A 92 -9.00 -4.23 -2.51
N ALA A 93 -10.02 -3.56 -3.07
CA ALA A 93 -11.06 -4.22 -3.87
C ALA A 93 -10.47 -4.91 -5.10
N TRP A 94 -9.57 -4.22 -5.81
CA TRP A 94 -8.85 -4.77 -6.96
C TRP A 94 -7.98 -5.97 -6.58
N LEU A 95 -7.30 -5.91 -5.43
CA LEU A 95 -6.53 -7.03 -4.91
C LEU A 95 -7.42 -8.25 -4.66
N TYR A 96 -8.58 -8.08 -4.03
CA TYR A 96 -9.53 -9.16 -3.80
C TYR A 96 -10.11 -9.75 -5.09
N TYR A 97 -10.41 -8.90 -6.07
CA TYR A 97 -10.74 -9.35 -7.43
C TYR A 97 -9.61 -10.19 -8.05
N THR A 98 -8.37 -9.69 -7.98
CA THR A 98 -7.19 -10.37 -8.55
C THR A 98 -6.98 -11.75 -7.92
N MET A 99 -7.27 -11.89 -6.62
CA MET A 99 -7.16 -13.15 -5.89
C MET A 99 -8.40 -14.06 -6.04
N GLY A 100 -9.48 -13.58 -6.66
CA GLY A 100 -10.75 -14.30 -6.77
C GLY A 100 -11.42 -14.59 -5.41
N LYS A 101 -11.09 -13.85 -4.35
CA LYS A 101 -11.56 -14.07 -2.98
C LYS A 101 -12.23 -12.83 -2.41
N ASN A 102 -13.08 -12.99 -1.40
CA ASN A 102 -13.73 -11.88 -0.69
C ASN A 102 -14.47 -10.88 -1.61
N LEU A 103 -15.09 -11.36 -2.68
CA LEU A 103 -15.67 -10.50 -3.72
C LEU A 103 -16.82 -9.61 -3.20
N ASP A 104 -17.59 -10.05 -2.20
CA ASP A 104 -18.61 -9.19 -1.57
C ASP A 104 -18.00 -8.05 -0.76
N VAL A 105 -16.84 -8.28 -0.12
CA VAL A 105 -16.09 -7.22 0.58
C VAL A 105 -15.49 -6.27 -0.44
N ALA A 106 -14.93 -6.80 -1.53
CA ALA A 106 -14.37 -6.01 -2.63
C ALA A 106 -15.42 -5.06 -3.23
N ARG A 107 -16.63 -5.58 -3.49
CA ARG A 107 -17.75 -4.78 -4.01
C ARG A 107 -18.08 -3.61 -3.08
N LYS A 108 -18.25 -3.87 -1.78
CA LYS A 108 -18.56 -2.82 -0.78
C LYS A 108 -17.46 -1.76 -0.68
N LEU A 109 -16.19 -2.17 -0.78
CA LEU A 109 -15.06 -1.25 -0.74
C LEU A 109 -15.05 -0.29 -1.92
N VAL A 110 -15.27 -0.79 -3.15
CA VAL A 110 -15.27 0.07 -4.33
C VAL A 110 -16.53 0.94 -4.42
N GLU A 111 -17.69 0.44 -3.96
CA GLU A 111 -18.91 1.24 -3.81
C GLU A 111 -18.65 2.43 -2.88
N LYS A 112 -18.02 2.20 -1.72
CA LYS A 112 -17.63 3.27 -0.80
C LYS A 112 -16.57 4.21 -1.38
N ALA A 113 -15.62 3.71 -2.18
CA ALA A 113 -14.65 4.56 -2.87
C ALA A 113 -15.33 5.54 -3.84
N ILE A 114 -16.36 5.09 -4.56
CA ILE A 114 -17.18 5.93 -5.46
C ILE A 114 -17.94 7.00 -4.69
N GLU A 115 -18.46 6.67 -3.51
CA GLU A 115 -19.15 7.63 -2.63
C GLU A 115 -18.19 8.71 -2.11
N ILE A 116 -17.00 8.31 -1.65
CA ILE A 116 -16.00 9.22 -1.07
C ILE A 116 -15.40 10.15 -2.13
N ASN A 117 -15.10 9.64 -3.32
CA ASN A 117 -14.48 10.43 -4.38
C ASN A 117 -15.25 10.28 -5.71
N PRO A 118 -16.37 11.02 -5.87
CA PRO A 118 -17.16 11.00 -7.09
C PRO A 118 -16.41 11.46 -8.34
N ALA A 119 -15.34 12.28 -8.20
CA ALA A 119 -14.53 12.74 -9.31
C ALA A 119 -13.71 11.61 -9.97
N LYS A 120 -13.48 10.50 -9.25
CA LYS A 120 -12.84 9.28 -9.78
C LYS A 120 -13.83 8.15 -10.04
N ARG A 121 -15.15 8.42 -10.03
CA ARG A 121 -16.21 7.42 -10.21
C ARG A 121 -15.93 6.48 -11.39
N ASP A 122 -15.66 7.03 -12.56
CA ASP A 122 -15.49 6.21 -13.77
C ASP A 122 -14.34 5.20 -13.63
N THR A 123 -13.22 5.61 -13.03
CA THR A 123 -12.10 4.73 -12.73
C THR A 123 -12.47 3.61 -11.74
N TYR A 124 -13.25 3.91 -10.71
CA TYR A 124 -13.67 2.91 -9.72
C TYR A 124 -14.79 1.99 -10.25
N MET A 125 -15.63 2.50 -11.16
CA MET A 125 -16.66 1.70 -11.82
C MET A 125 -16.07 0.55 -12.64
N ASP A 126 -14.90 0.73 -13.26
CA ASP A 126 -14.19 -0.36 -13.95
C ASP A 126 -13.86 -1.52 -13.00
N THR A 127 -13.37 -1.23 -11.79
CA THR A 127 -13.13 -2.23 -10.75
C THR A 127 -14.42 -2.93 -10.33
N LEU A 128 -15.49 -2.16 -10.11
CA LEU A 128 -16.80 -2.68 -9.70
C LEU A 128 -17.38 -3.65 -10.74
N ILE A 129 -17.34 -3.29 -12.03
CA ILE A 129 -17.83 -4.11 -13.14
C ILE A 129 -17.07 -5.44 -13.18
N LYS A 130 -15.74 -5.42 -13.03
CA LYS A 130 -14.94 -6.64 -13.02
C LYS A 130 -15.28 -7.57 -11.86
N ILE A 131 -15.49 -7.02 -10.66
CA ILE A 131 -15.92 -7.77 -9.48
C ILE A 131 -17.29 -8.42 -9.73
N GLN A 132 -18.27 -7.65 -10.21
CA GLN A 132 -19.62 -8.14 -10.48
C GLN A 132 -19.64 -9.24 -11.55
N SER A 133 -18.86 -9.07 -12.62
CA SER A 133 -18.72 -10.09 -13.67
C SER A 133 -18.20 -11.41 -13.12
N LEU A 134 -17.16 -11.36 -12.25
CA LEU A 134 -16.61 -12.57 -11.63
C LEU A 134 -17.58 -13.21 -10.64
N GLN A 135 -18.31 -12.41 -9.85
CA GLN A 135 -19.36 -12.91 -8.95
C GLN A 135 -20.46 -13.63 -9.72
N GLY A 136 -20.88 -13.10 -10.88
CA GLY A 136 -21.86 -13.73 -11.75
C GLY A 136 -21.39 -15.10 -12.26
N LYS A 137 -20.15 -15.18 -12.76
CA LYS A 137 -19.54 -16.44 -13.23
C LYS A 137 -19.48 -17.52 -12.14
N ASN A 138 -19.11 -17.13 -10.92
CA ASN A 138 -19.01 -18.06 -9.80
C ASN A 138 -20.38 -18.62 -9.39
N ARG A 139 -21.46 -17.84 -9.53
CA ARG A 139 -22.83 -18.31 -9.27
C ARG A 139 -23.28 -19.31 -10.32
N THR A 140 -23.11 -18.98 -11.60
CA THR A 140 -23.51 -19.87 -12.70
C THR A 140 -22.74 -21.19 -12.72
N GLY A 141 -21.46 -21.19 -12.30
CA GLY A 141 -20.68 -22.42 -12.19
C GLY A 141 -21.16 -23.32 -11.05
N ALA A 142 -21.50 -22.75 -9.90
CA ALA A 142 -22.02 -23.50 -8.75
C ALA A 142 -23.39 -24.14 -9.03
N ASP A 143 -24.24 -23.49 -9.83
CA ASP A 143 -25.57 -24.01 -10.20
C ASP A 143 -25.50 -25.13 -11.26
N SER A 144 -24.36 -25.30 -11.95
CA SER A 144 -24.17 -26.33 -13.00
C SER A 144 -23.57 -27.65 -12.50
N GLU A 145 -23.17 -27.72 -11.23
CA GLU A 145 -22.57 -28.91 -10.60
C GLU A 145 -23.54 -29.69 -9.69
N GLN A 146 -24.86 -29.40 -9.76
CA GLN A 146 -25.93 -30.09 -9.02
C GLN A 146 -26.85 -30.91 -9.92
#